data_AF-A0A7C8F0L6-F1
#
_entry.id   AF-A0A7C8F0L6-F1
#
_cell.length_a   1.000
_cell.length_b   1.000
_cell.length_c   1.000
_cell.angle_alpha   90.00
_cell.angle_beta   90.00
_cell.angle_gamma   90.00
#
_symmetry.space_group_name_H-M   'P 1'
#
loop_
_entity.id
_entity.type
_entity.pdbx_description
1 polymer ?
#
loop_
_entity_poly.entity_id
_entity_poly.type
_entity_poly.pdbx_seq_one_letter_code
_entity_poly.pdbx_strand_id
1 'polypeptide(L)' 'MQKWGVRAVIGESFAEIFFNNNIAMGIHCVSFSATDIDCLQGLIEANPARID' A
#
# COMPACT_ATOMS: atom_id res chain seq x y z
N MET A 1 -9.35 5.85 -3.11
CA MET A 1 -8.83 5.34 -1.82
C MET A 1 -9.03 6.32 -0.68
N GLN A 2 -8.80 7.63 -0.87
CA GLN A 2 -8.97 8.66 0.17
C GLN A 2 -10.36 8.65 0.82
N LYS A 3 -11.42 8.50 0.01
CA LYS A 3 -12.82 8.41 0.50
C LYS A 3 -13.07 7.25 1.47
N TRP A 4 -12.21 6.24 1.48
CA TRP A 4 -12.28 5.06 2.34
C TRP A 4 -11.32 5.15 3.54
N GLY A 5 -10.71 6.31 3.79
CA GLY A 5 -9.76 6.52 4.90
C GLY A 5 -8.36 5.93 4.68
N VAL A 6 -8.08 5.38 3.49
CA VAL A 6 -6.76 4.83 3.15
C VAL A 6 -5.75 5.97 3.00
N ARG A 7 -4.64 5.90 3.75
CA ARG A 7 -3.57 6.91 3.73
C ARG A 7 -2.35 6.53 2.89
N ALA A 8 -2.15 5.24 2.64
CA ALA A 8 -1.05 4.73 1.84
C ALA A 8 -1.43 3.44 1.11
N VAL A 9 -0.73 3.17 0.01
CA VAL A 9 -0.82 1.94 -0.78
C VAL A 9 0.58 1.41 -0.96
N ILE A 10 0.77 0.13 -0.65
CA ILE A 10 2.02 -0.59 -0.82
C ILE A 10 1.87 -1.52 -2.02
N GLY A 11 2.87 -1.58 -2.89
CA GLY A 11 2.89 -2.47 -4.05
C GLY A 11 4.28 -2.56 -4.66
N GLU A 12 4.49 -3.44 -5.63
CA GLU A 12 5.79 -3.57 -6.30
C GLU A 12 6.00 -2.44 -7.31
N SER A 13 4.94 -2.14 -8.07
CA SER A 13 4.87 -1.07 -9.04
C SER A 13 3.44 -0.53 -9.15
N PHE A 14 3.30 0.65 -9.74
CA PHE A 14 2.01 1.30 -9.96
C PHE A 14 1.89 1.73 -11.41
N ALA A 15 0.69 1.60 -11.99
CA ALA A 15 0.38 2.28 -13.23
C ALA A 15 0.52 3.80 -13.03
N GLU A 16 1.14 4.50 -13.97
CA GLU A 16 1.47 5.93 -13.85
C GLU A 16 0.24 6.80 -13.50
N ILE A 17 -0.89 6.57 -14.17
CA ILE A 17 -2.14 7.28 -13.90
C ILE A 17 -2.63 7.04 -12.46
N PHE A 18 -2.53 5.80 -11.98
CA PHE A 18 -2.91 5.45 -10.61
C PHE A 18 -2.00 6.15 -9.60
N PHE A 19 -0.69 6.13 -9.83
CA PHE A 19 0.29 6.80 -8.96
C PHE A 19 0.00 8.31 -8.89
N ASN A 20 -0.11 8.97 -10.03
CA ASN A 20 -0.33 10.42 -10.11
C ASN A 20 -1.64 10.86 -9.44
N ASN A 21 -2.74 10.12 -9.67
CA ASN A 21 -4.03 10.43 -9.05
C ASN A 21 -4.00 10.29 -7.53
N ASN A 22 -3.36 9.25 -7.00
CA ASN A 22 -3.32 9.00 -5.56
C ASN A 22 -2.40 9.99 -4.83
N ILE A 23 -1.23 10.30 -5.40
CA ILE A 23 -0.32 11.32 -4.86
C ILE A 23 -1.00 12.70 -4.82
N ALA A 24 -1.70 13.10 -5.90
CA ALA A 24 -2.43 14.36 -5.94
C ALA A 24 -3.53 14.46 -4.86
N MET A 25 -4.10 13.32 -4.45
CA MET A 25 -5.09 13.23 -3.37
C MET A 25 -4.46 13.03 -1.97
N GLY A 26 -3.13 13.13 -1.84
CA GLY A 26 -2.44 12.98 -0.56
C GLY A 26 -2.37 11.54 -0.05
N ILE A 27 -2.50 10.55 -0.94
CA ILE A 27 -2.31 9.13 -0.61
C ILE A 27 -0.91 8.74 -1.04
N HIS A 28 -0.12 8.19 -0.12
CA HIS A 28 1.22 7.73 -0.43
C HIS A 28 1.20 6.42 -1.23
N CYS A 29 1.87 6.39 -2.38
CA CYS A 29 2.14 5.16 -3.11
C CYS A 29 3.60 4.77 -2.85
N VAL A 30 3.81 3.64 -2.15
CA VAL A 30 5.15 3.19 -1.73
C VAL A 30 5.49 1.87 -2.42
N SER A 31 6.63 1.85 -3.08
CA SER A 31 7.14 0.67 -3.78
C SER A 31 8.11 -0.14 -2.92
N PHE A 32 7.92 -1.46 -2.90
CA PHE A 32 8.80 -2.42 -2.23
C PHE A 32 9.15 -3.57 -3.17
N SER A 33 10.14 -4.39 -2.81
CA SER A 33 10.44 -5.60 -3.56
C SER A 33 9.30 -6.63 -3.40
N ALA A 34 9.15 -7.54 -4.36
CA ALA A 34 8.18 -8.64 -4.25
C ALA A 34 8.38 -9.45 -2.95
N THR A 35 9.63 -9.70 -2.57
CA THR A 35 9.97 -10.43 -1.33
C THR A 35 9.49 -9.71 -0.07
N ASP A 36 9.63 -8.38 -0.01
CA ASP A 36 9.15 -7.60 1.14
C ASP A 36 7.62 -7.57 1.20
N ILE A 37 6.94 -7.52 0.04
CA ILE A 37 5.49 -7.56 -0.06
C ILE A 37 4.95 -8.91 0.44
N ASP A 38 5.53 -10.02 -0.01
CA ASP A 38 5.16 -11.36 0.44
C ASP A 38 5.35 -11.50 1.97
N CYS A 39 6.45 -10.96 2.50
CA CYS A 39 6.70 -10.93 3.94
C CYS A 39 5.63 -10.13 4.68
N LEU A 40 5.29 -8.94 4.19
CA LEU A 40 4.27 -8.08 4.77
C LEU A 40 2.89 -8.74 4.76
N GLN A 41 2.52 -9.38 3.65
CA GLN A 41 1.27 -10.14 3.52
C GLN A 41 1.20 -11.28 4.54
N GLY A 42 2.28 -12.07 4.66
CA GLY A 42 2.36 -13.15 5.65
C GLY A 42 2.22 -12.66 7.10
N LEU A 43 2.79 -11.49 7.43
CA LEU A 43 2.63 -10.88 8.76
C LEU A 43 1.18 -10.47 9.05
N ILE A 44 0.49 -9.89 8.06
CA ILE A 44 -0.92 -9.49 8.18
C ILE A 44 -1.81 -10.73 8.31
N GLU A 45 -1.58 -11.77 7.51
CA GLU A 45 -2.34 -13.02 7.57
C GLU A 45 -2.16 -13.74 8.92
N ALA A 46 -0.94 -13.74 9.46
CA ALA A 46 -0.65 -14.34 10.76
C ALA A 46 -1.27 -13.57 11.93
N ASN A 47 -1.49 -12.26 11.80
CA ASN A 47 -2.09 -11.44 12.85
C ASN A 47 -2.87 -10.22 12.31
N PRO A 48 -4.11 -10.42 11.81
CA PRO A 48 -4.86 -9.38 11.10
C PRO A 48 -5.34 -8.22 11.99
N ALA A 49 -5.38 -8.40 13.31
CA ALA A 49 -5.77 -7.35 14.26
C ALA A 49 -4.59 -6.49 14.73
N ARG A 50 -3.36 -6.84 14.32
CA ARG A 50 -2.17 -6.10 14.71
C ARG A 50 -2.10 -4.79 13.93
N ILE A 51 -2.26 -3.69 14.68
CA ILE A 51 -2.12 -2.32 14.20
C ILE A 51 -1.07 -1.67 15.10
N ASP A 52 0.21 -1.83 14.76
CA ASP A 52 1.33 -1.12 15.39
C ASP A 52 2.06 -0.23 14.40
#